data_AF-A0A946E2L2-F1
#
_entry.id   AF-A0A946E2L2-F1
#
_cell.length_a   1.000
_cell.length_b   1.000
_cell.length_c   1.000
_cell.angle_alpha   90.00
_cell.angle_beta   90.00
_cell.angle_gamma   90.00
#
_symmetry.space_group_name_H-M   'P 1'
#
loop_
_entity.id
_entity.type
_entity.pdbx_description
1 polymer ?
#
loop_
_entity_poly.entity_id
_entity_poly.type
_entity_poly.pdbx_seq_one_letter_code
_entity_poly.pdbx_strand_id
1 'polypeptide(L)' 'MPDALTPTDCTRRSNLYRVSASLGAHWTEINGFAAAAHYGDAAGEIAAGANLGIADLTAL' A
#
# COMPACT_ATOMS: atom_id res chain seq x y z
N MET A 1 6.41 27.03 -17.23
CA MET A 1 6.76 25.93 -16.31
C MET A 1 6.58 24.64 -17.11
N PRO A 2 7.34 23.55 -16.89
CA PRO A 2 7.04 22.33 -17.61
C PRO A 2 5.72 21.78 -17.04
N ASP A 3 4.63 21.90 -17.81
CA ASP A 3 3.27 21.52 -17.41
C ASP A 3 3.05 20.00 -17.43
N ALA A 4 4.11 19.19 -17.32
CA ALA A 4 4.06 17.75 -17.42
C ALA A 4 4.46 17.11 -16.08
N LEU A 5 3.49 16.42 -15.46
CA LEU A 5 3.77 15.57 -14.32
C LEU A 5 4.60 14.36 -14.77
N THR A 6 5.73 14.13 -14.11
CA THR A 6 6.50 12.89 -14.23
C THR A 6 5.90 11.81 -13.33
N PRO A 7 6.10 10.51 -13.62
CA PRO A 7 5.62 9.42 -12.77
C PRO A 7 6.12 9.45 -11.32
N THR A 8 7.17 10.24 -11.03
CA THR A 8 7.72 10.46 -9.69
C THR A 8 7.15 11.68 -8.97
N ASP A 9 6.32 12.49 -9.64
CA ASP A 9 5.77 13.73 -9.06
C ASP A 9 4.64 13.44 -8.05
N CYS A 10 4.11 12.23 -8.04
CA CYS A 10 3.15 11.80 -7.05
C CYS A 10 3.33 10.32 -6.69
N THR A 11 3.03 9.99 -5.44
CA THR A 11 3.00 8.60 -4.99
C THR A 11 1.90 7.85 -5.74
N ARG A 12 2.30 6.82 -6.48
CA ARG A 12 1.41 5.97 -7.26
C ARG A 12 0.59 5.07 -6.34
N ARG A 13 -0.55 4.59 -6.83
CA ARG A 13 -1.51 3.79 -6.07
C ARG A 13 -1.82 2.52 -6.85
N SER A 14 -1.95 1.39 -6.16
CA SER A 14 -2.40 0.15 -6.77
C SER A 14 -3.90 0.19 -7.07
N ASN A 15 -4.36 -0.78 -7.87
CA ASN A 15 -5.79 -0.97 -8.12
C ASN A 15 -6.58 -1.30 -6.84
N LEU A 16 -5.90 -1.80 -5.80
CA LEU A 16 -6.50 -2.16 -4.52
C LEU A 16 -6.50 -1.02 -3.49
N TYR A 17 -5.89 0.12 -3.80
CA TYR A 17 -5.67 1.22 -2.85
C TYR A 17 -6.93 1.62 -2.06
N ARG A 18 -8.08 1.77 -2.74
CA ARG A 18 -9.33 2.17 -2.08
C ARG A 18 -9.88 1.08 -1.15
N VAL A 19 -9.73 -0.19 -1.53
CA VAL A 19 -10.13 -1.33 -0.69
C VAL A 19 -9.27 -1.35 0.55
N SER A 20 -7.94 -1.31 0.39
CA SER A 20 -7.02 -1.27 1.51
C SER A 20 -7.26 -0.06 2.43
N ALA A 21 -7.53 1.12 1.87
CA ALA A 21 -7.88 2.30 2.67
C ALA A 21 -9.16 2.08 3.50
N SER A 22 -10.20 1.47 2.93
CA SER A 22 -11.44 1.14 3.65
C SER A 22 -11.26 0.09 4.76
N LEU A 23 -10.22 -0.73 4.66
CA LEU A 23 -9.83 -1.71 5.67
C LEU A 23 -8.92 -1.12 6.76
N GLY A 24 -8.60 0.18 6.69
CA GLY A 24 -7.74 0.83 7.68
C GLY A 24 -6.25 0.76 7.38
N ALA A 25 -5.85 0.57 6.11
CA ALA A 25 -4.44 0.55 5.74
C ALA A 25 -3.70 1.83 6.17
N HIS A 26 -2.59 1.62 6.85
CA HIS A 26 -1.54 2.59 7.09
C HIS A 26 -0.47 2.44 6.01
N TRP A 27 0.01 3.56 5.50
CA TRP A 27 0.78 3.59 4.25
C TRP A 27 2.25 3.90 4.49
N THR A 28 3.10 3.24 3.72
CA THR A 28 4.49 3.60 3.52
C THR A 28 4.76 3.76 2.02
N GLU A 29 5.76 4.56 1.66
CA GLU A 29 6.18 4.68 0.27
C GLU A 29 7.24 3.63 -0.07
N ILE A 30 7.03 2.85 -1.13
CA ILE A 30 7.98 1.88 -1.67
C ILE A 30 8.02 2.05 -3.19
N ASN A 31 9.20 2.30 -3.76
CA ASN A 31 9.39 2.48 -5.20
C ASN A 31 8.43 3.51 -5.83
N GLY A 32 8.10 4.60 -5.13
CA GLY A 32 7.13 5.59 -5.60
C GLY A 32 5.67 5.09 -5.63
N PHE A 33 5.34 4.02 -4.92
CA PHE A 33 3.98 3.53 -4.68
C PHE A 33 3.61 3.63 -3.19
N ALA A 34 2.33 3.87 -2.92
CA ALA A 34 1.75 3.72 -1.58
C ALA A 34 1.53 2.22 -1.32
N ALA A 35 2.35 1.63 -0.46
CA ALA A 35 2.23 0.25 0.00
C ALA A 35 1.57 0.23 1.39
N ALA A 36 0.62 -0.68 1.60
CA ALA A 36 0.02 -0.88 2.93
C ALA A 36 1.05 -1.56 3.84
N ALA A 37 1.45 -0.87 4.92
CA ALA A 37 2.40 -1.39 5.90
C ALA A 37 1.72 -2.27 6.95
N HIS A 38 0.52 -1.87 7.40
CA HIS A 38 -0.35 -2.62 8.29
C HIS A 38 -1.78 -2.04 8.22
N TYR A 39 -2.76 -2.73 8.78
CA TYR A 39 -4.18 -2.35 8.85
C TYR A 39 -4.64 -1.93 10.25
N GLY A 40 -3.70 -1.82 11.21
CA GLY A 40 -3.92 -1.23 12.53
C GLY A 40 -3.69 -2.18 13.70
N ASP A 41 -3.53 -3.48 13.42
CA ASP A 41 -3.14 -4.51 14.39
C ASP A 41 -2.06 -5.39 13.78
N ALA A 42 -0.83 -4.87 13.72
CA ALA A 42 0.28 -5.57 13.10
C ALA A 42 0.55 -6.96 13.71
N ALA A 43 0.33 -7.12 15.03
CA ALA A 43 0.50 -8.42 15.69
C ALA A 43 -0.58 -9.42 15.25
N GLY A 44 -1.84 -8.98 15.21
CA GLY A 44 -2.94 -9.78 14.68
C GLY A 44 -2.76 -10.14 13.21
N GLU A 45 -2.24 -9.22 12.39
CA GLU A 45 -1.95 -9.44 10.98
C GLU A 45 -0.87 -10.50 10.75
N ILE A 46 0.22 -10.48 11.54
CA ILE A 46 1.26 -11.52 11.48
C ILE A 46 0.68 -12.89 11.87
N ALA A 47 -0.12 -12.94 12.95
CA ALA A 47 -0.74 -14.18 13.40
C ALA A 47 -1.73 -14.75 12.35
N ALA A 48 -2.53 -13.89 11.71
CA ALA A 48 -3.42 -14.29 10.62
C ALA A 48 -2.64 -14.74 9.38
N GLY A 49 -1.57 -14.02 9.03
CA GLY A 49 -0.69 -14.31 7.90
C GLY A 49 0.03 -15.66 7.99
N ALA A 50 0.31 -16.14 9.20
CA ALA A 50 0.87 -17.48 9.43
C ALA A 50 -0.05 -18.62 8.97
N ASN A 51 -1.36 -18.37 8.81
CA ASN A 51 -2.31 -19.31 8.24
C ASN A 51 -2.54 -19.04 6.74
N LEU A 52 -3.10 -17.86 6.42
CA LEU A 52 -3.35 -17.41 5.06
C LEU A 52 -3.41 -15.87 5.04
N GLY A 53 -2.33 -15.25 4.59
CA GLY A 53 -2.25 -13.81 4.36
C GLY A 53 -2.40 -13.46 2.88
N ILE A 54 -3.09 -12.36 2.59
CA ILE A 54 -3.11 -11.73 1.27
C ILE A 54 -2.35 -10.41 1.37
N ALA A 55 -1.38 -10.21 0.49
CA ALA A 55 -0.60 -8.99 0.41
C ALA A 55 -0.69 -8.39 -0.99
N ASP A 56 -0.85 -7.07 -1.06
CA ASP A 56 -0.70 -6.32 -2.30
C ASP A 56 0.79 -6.04 -2.53
N LEU A 57 1.37 -6.71 -3.52
CA LEU A 57 2.78 -6.60 -3.87
C LEU A 57 3.02 -5.72 -5.10
N THR A 58 2.04 -4.90 -5.52
CA THR A 58 2.17 -4.02 -6.70
C THR A 58 3.37 -3.07 -6.60
N ALA A 59 3.83 -2.75 -5.39
CA ALA A 59 4.95 -1.85 -5.16
C ALA A 59 6.34 -2.52 -5.28
N LEU A 60 6.42 -3.85 -5.45
CA LEU A 60 7.68 -4.60 -5.58
C LEU A 60 8.20 -4.67 -7.02
#